data_AF-A0A2S8PPN2-F1
#
_entry.id   AF-A0A2S8PPN2-F1
#
_cell.length_a   1.000
_cell.length_b   1.000
_cell.length_c   1.000
_cell.angle_alpha   90.00
_cell.angle_beta   90.00
_cell.angle_gamma   90.00
#
_symmetry.space_group_name_H-M   'P 1'
#
loop_
_entity.id
_entity.type
_entity.pdbx_description
1 polymer ?
#
loop_
_entity_poly.entity_id
_entity_poly.type
_entity_poly.pdbx_seq_one_letter_code
_entity_poly.pdbx_strand_id
1 'polypeptide(L)'
;MTFVHLIPGGSSNPLGALVIRLDNDQVAEVLRTLTPYADGENFLMEAGGGLYVSANGNRMDSPFVKAVRGDVESDGKTRGSFLFEWNGKTYAVTYGYFARIMDNWLYVSASPITNITAPVVLISKVILAVSASALLLAVLLAWLASKRMYSPVKRLMANLQPHASLAGMGSVDEFAIIERQWQHLSRESRELNAKLLEQLPHVKESFLHQLLQGYLYAYSEEDLRSRMERYRWQVHGKQFVVLYVQLTGIAAMEGKFKFGDEGLVTFASVNMIEELAAAHFE
;
A
#
# COMPACT_ATOMS: atom_id res chain seq x y z
N MET A 1 42.43 43.24 -38.61
CA MET A 1 41.51 44.15 -39.32
C MET A 1 42.13 45.52 -39.39
N THR A 2 41.85 46.32 -40.41
CA THR A 2 42.43 47.67 -40.55
C THR A 2 41.33 48.69 -40.68
N PHE A 3 41.25 49.59 -39.70
CA PHE A 3 40.28 50.67 -39.65
C PHE A 3 40.92 51.94 -40.24
N VAL A 4 40.27 52.53 -41.24
CA VAL A 4 40.76 53.73 -41.89
C VAL A 4 39.81 54.88 -41.62
N HIS A 5 40.30 55.90 -40.92
CA HIS A 5 39.54 57.11 -40.65
C HIS A 5 40.18 58.30 -41.38
N LEU A 6 39.44 58.89 -42.31
CA LEU A 6 39.88 60.07 -43.06
C LEU A 6 39.77 61.33 -42.19
N ILE A 7 40.75 62.22 -42.25
CA ILE A 7 40.80 63.45 -41.45
C ILE A 7 40.90 64.67 -42.39
N PRO A 8 40.11 65.75 -42.18
CA PRO A 8 39.03 65.87 -41.19
C PRO A 8 37.80 65.05 -41.59
N GLY A 9 37.15 64.44 -40.59
CA GLY A 9 36.03 63.53 -40.80
C GLY A 9 34.84 64.20 -41.49
N GLY A 10 34.34 63.59 -42.57
CA GLY A 10 33.17 64.07 -43.32
C GLY A 10 33.45 65.12 -44.42
N SER A 11 34.71 65.48 -44.69
CA SER A 11 35.08 66.36 -45.81
C SER A 11 35.26 65.57 -47.11
N SER A 12 34.80 66.14 -48.25
CA SER A 12 35.03 65.60 -49.60
C SER A 12 36.48 65.72 -50.08
N ASN A 13 37.32 66.48 -49.37
CA ASN A 13 38.76 66.62 -49.60
C ASN A 13 39.53 66.25 -48.31
N PRO A 14 39.89 64.96 -48.12
CA PRO A 14 40.62 64.51 -46.95
C PRO A 14 42.11 64.91 -47.02
N LEU A 15 42.65 65.41 -45.91
CA LEU A 15 44.05 65.84 -45.79
C LEU A 15 44.99 64.71 -45.35
N GLY A 16 44.43 63.61 -44.84
CA GLY A 16 45.18 62.43 -44.42
C GLY A 16 44.27 61.28 -43.99
N ALA A 17 44.86 60.12 -43.79
CA ALA A 17 44.18 58.91 -43.32
C ALA A 17 44.85 58.40 -42.04
N LEU A 18 44.06 58.21 -40.99
CA LEU A 18 44.46 57.49 -39.79
C LEU A 18 44.15 56.01 -40.01
N VAL A 19 45.19 55.17 -40.02
CA VAL A 19 45.07 53.73 -40.23
C VAL A 19 45.36 53.01 -38.92
N ILE A 20 44.34 52.42 -38.30
CA ILE A 20 44.45 51.64 -37.06
C ILE A 20 44.31 50.18 -37.42
N ARG A 21 45.38 49.40 -37.24
CA ARG A 21 45.34 47.94 -37.43
C ARG A 21 45.04 47.27 -36.09
N LEU A 22 43.90 46.60 -36.01
CA LEU A 22 43.57 45.70 -34.91
C LEU A 22 44.14 44.31 -35.19
N ASP A 23 44.74 43.74 -34.15
CA ASP A 23 45.18 42.36 -34.12
C ASP A 23 43.97 41.42 -34.08
N ASN A 24 43.89 40.51 -35.05
CA ASN A 24 42.78 39.56 -35.14
C ASN A 24 42.81 38.54 -33.99
N ASP A 25 43.99 38.22 -33.45
CA ASP A 25 44.14 37.21 -32.40
C ASP A 25 43.60 37.74 -31.07
N GLN A 26 43.83 39.03 -30.78
CA GLN A 26 43.27 39.67 -29.60
C GLN A 26 41.74 39.78 -29.66
N VAL A 27 41.18 40.08 -30.84
CA VAL A 27 39.72 40.10 -31.04
C VAL A 27 39.13 38.69 -30.90
N ALA A 28 39.82 37.66 -31.41
CA ALA A 28 39.39 36.27 -31.27
C ALA A 28 39.35 35.85 -29.79
N GLU A 29 40.36 36.22 -29.01
CA GLU A 29 40.42 35.91 -27.58
C GLU A 29 39.26 36.55 -26.80
N VAL A 30 38.93 37.81 -27.08
CA VAL A 30 37.75 38.46 -26.48
C VAL A 30 36.47 37.72 -26.86
N LEU A 31 36.30 37.29 -28.11
CA LEU A 31 35.13 36.51 -28.52
C LEU A 31 35.04 35.13 -27.83
N ARG A 32 36.18 34.51 -27.49
CA ARG A 32 36.23 33.26 -26.72
C ARG A 32 35.71 33.44 -25.30
N THR A 33 36.05 34.55 -24.65
CA THR A 33 35.50 34.85 -23.30
C THR A 33 33.97 35.01 -23.30
N LEU A 34 33.39 35.38 -24.45
CA LEU A 34 31.94 35.51 -24.65
C LEU A 34 31.29 34.20 -25.14
N THR A 35 32.06 33.11 -25.26
CA THR A 35 31.56 31.80 -25.72
C THR A 35 31.44 30.87 -24.50
N PRO A 36 30.28 30.80 -23.83
CA PRO A 36 30.12 30.05 -22.58
C PRO A 36 30.28 28.52 -22.75
N TYR A 37 30.28 28.01 -23.98
CA TYR A 37 30.28 26.57 -24.27
C TYR A 37 31.37 26.19 -25.28
N ALA A 38 32.07 25.08 -25.03
CA ALA A 38 33.17 24.60 -25.86
C ALA A 38 32.77 24.30 -27.33
N ASP A 39 31.50 23.93 -27.55
CA ASP A 39 30.93 23.62 -28.87
C ASP A 39 30.17 24.82 -29.50
N GLY A 40 30.18 25.99 -28.84
CA GLY A 40 29.58 27.21 -29.38
C GLY A 40 30.53 27.94 -30.32
N GLU A 41 30.00 28.64 -31.31
CA GLU A 41 30.79 29.47 -32.23
C GLU A 41 30.28 30.91 -32.23
N ASN A 42 31.19 31.84 -31.91
CA ASN A 42 30.96 33.27 -32.03
C ASN A 42 31.85 33.81 -33.15
N PHE A 43 31.27 34.55 -34.11
CA PHE A 43 32.01 35.12 -35.22
C PHE A 43 31.52 36.52 -35.63
N LEU A 44 32.45 37.31 -36.16
CA LEU A 44 32.23 38.66 -36.68
C LEU A 44 32.45 38.68 -38.20
N MET A 45 31.50 39.24 -38.94
CA MET A 45 31.52 39.29 -40.40
C MET A 45 31.21 40.68 -40.95
N GLU A 46 31.67 40.93 -42.16
CA GLU A 46 31.27 42.05 -43.00
C GLU A 46 29.91 41.76 -43.66
N ALA A 47 29.05 42.78 -43.81
CA ALA A 47 27.79 42.65 -44.52
C ALA A 47 27.94 42.22 -46.01
N GLY A 48 29.14 42.33 -46.59
CA GLY A 48 29.48 41.88 -47.95
C GLY A 48 30.11 40.48 -48.04
N GLY A 49 30.21 39.75 -46.92
CA GLY A 49 30.53 38.32 -46.93
C GLY A 49 31.94 37.92 -46.48
N GLY A 50 32.79 38.86 -46.06
CA GLY A 50 34.08 38.59 -45.43
C GLY A 50 33.93 38.17 -43.96
N LEU A 51 34.50 37.03 -43.55
CA LEU A 51 34.66 36.69 -42.13
C LEU A 51 35.87 37.43 -41.58
N TYR A 52 35.68 38.25 -40.55
CA TYR A 52 36.78 38.98 -39.94
C TYR A 52 37.50 38.14 -38.87
N VAL A 53 36.75 37.56 -37.93
CA VAL A 53 37.29 36.85 -36.78
C VAL A 53 36.29 35.79 -36.29
N SER A 54 36.79 34.61 -35.91
CA SER A 54 36.02 33.54 -35.26
C SER A 54 36.68 33.15 -33.94
N ALA A 55 35.88 32.97 -32.89
CA ALA A 55 36.37 32.64 -31.54
C ALA A 55 37.12 31.29 -31.50
N ASN A 56 36.61 30.27 -32.21
CA ASN A 56 37.15 28.91 -32.15
C ASN A 56 38.01 28.55 -33.37
N GLY A 57 38.50 29.54 -34.12
CA GLY A 57 39.45 29.32 -35.22
C GLY A 57 38.84 28.71 -36.49
N ASN A 58 37.50 28.62 -36.58
CA ASN A 58 36.84 28.21 -37.81
C ASN A 58 37.11 29.23 -38.92
N ARG A 59 37.67 28.76 -40.04
CA ARG A 59 37.96 29.59 -41.21
C ARG A 59 36.66 30.03 -41.88
N MET A 60 36.73 31.10 -42.67
CA MET A 60 35.62 31.65 -43.48
C MET A 60 34.92 30.59 -44.36
N ASP A 61 35.64 29.51 -44.68
CA ASP A 61 35.16 28.39 -45.49
C ASP A 61 34.56 27.22 -44.72
N SER A 62 34.42 27.32 -43.40
CA SER A 62 33.73 26.29 -42.62
C SER A 62 32.30 26.11 -43.16
N PRO A 63 31.89 24.87 -43.52
CA PRO A 63 30.54 24.59 -43.98
C PRO A 63 29.46 25.05 -42.99
N PHE A 64 29.77 25.04 -41.70
CA PHE A 64 28.90 25.52 -40.63
C PHE A 64 28.66 27.04 -40.73
N VAL A 65 29.72 27.84 -40.84
CA VAL A 65 29.63 29.30 -40.95
C VAL A 65 28.88 29.72 -42.22
N LYS A 66 29.06 28.99 -43.32
CA LYS A 66 28.32 29.23 -44.58
C LYS A 66 26.82 28.95 -44.45
N ALA A 67 26.46 27.85 -43.80
CA ALA A 67 25.06 27.47 -43.63
C ALA A 67 24.33 28.43 -42.67
N VAL A 68 24.94 28.76 -41.52
CA VAL A 68 24.38 29.74 -40.58
C VAL A 68 24.22 31.11 -41.24
N ARG A 69 25.18 31.53 -42.08
CA ARG A 69 25.10 32.78 -42.82
C ARG A 69 23.92 32.81 -43.78
N GLY A 70 23.74 31.75 -44.59
CA GLY A 70 22.63 31.66 -45.54
C GLY A 70 21.29 31.87 -44.85
N ASP A 71 21.11 31.29 -43.68
CA ASP A 71 19.89 31.44 -42.90
C ASP A 71 19.74 32.86 -42.31
N VAL A 72 20.81 33.47 -41.80
CA VAL A 72 20.81 34.86 -41.30
C VAL A 72 20.46 35.85 -42.41
N GLU A 73 21.06 35.70 -43.60
CA GLU A 73 20.81 36.57 -44.76
C GLU A 73 19.38 36.40 -45.30
N SER A 74 18.83 35.18 -45.21
CA SER A 74 17.45 34.89 -45.64
C SER A 74 16.38 35.48 -44.71
N ASP A 75 16.67 35.67 -43.41
CA ASP A 75 15.74 36.25 -42.45
C ASP A 75 15.54 37.76 -42.67
N GLY A 76 16.50 38.44 -43.31
CA GLY A 76 16.36 39.82 -43.80
C GLY A 76 16.16 40.90 -42.71
N LYS A 77 16.31 40.54 -41.42
CA LYS A 77 16.16 41.47 -40.29
C LYS A 77 17.51 42.00 -39.82
N THR A 78 17.50 43.12 -39.09
CA THR A 78 18.72 43.72 -38.52
C THR A 78 19.20 43.06 -37.24
N ARG A 79 18.32 42.31 -36.54
CA ARG A 79 18.64 41.49 -35.36
C ARG A 79 17.62 40.36 -35.26
N GLY A 80 18.04 39.20 -34.80
CA GLY A 80 17.15 38.06 -34.64
C GLY A 80 17.80 36.89 -33.91
N SER A 81 16.97 35.91 -33.56
CA SER A 81 17.44 34.60 -33.10
C SER A 81 16.59 33.50 -33.72
N PHE A 82 17.22 32.38 -34.04
CA PHE A 82 16.57 31.21 -34.62
C PHE A 82 17.26 29.93 -34.16
N LEU A 83 16.57 28.81 -34.34
CA LEU A 83 17.11 27.47 -34.10
C LEU A 83 17.66 26.93 -35.42
N PHE A 84 18.90 26.45 -35.39
CA PHE A 84 19.62 25.89 -36.51
C PHE A 84 20.01 24.45 -36.21
N GLU A 85 19.62 23.51 -37.07
CA GLU A 85 20.01 22.12 -36.92
C GLU A 85 21.22 21.79 -37.79
N TRP A 86 22.29 21.30 -37.17
CA TRP A 86 23.51 20.94 -37.87
C TRP A 86 24.14 19.68 -37.29
N ASN A 87 24.45 18.71 -38.15
CA ASN A 87 25.04 17.42 -37.76
C ASN A 87 24.31 16.73 -36.59
N GLY A 88 22.98 16.82 -36.55
CA GLY A 88 22.15 16.20 -35.50
C GLY A 88 22.19 16.91 -34.14
N LYS A 89 22.78 18.11 -34.06
CA LYS A 89 22.72 18.99 -32.88
C LYS A 89 21.90 20.25 -33.21
N THR A 90 21.04 20.66 -32.28
CA THR A 90 20.29 21.91 -32.38
C THR A 90 21.09 23.05 -31.75
N TYR A 91 21.34 24.10 -32.53
CA TYR A 91 22.03 25.32 -32.15
C TYR A 91 21.03 26.48 -32.03
N ALA A 92 21.11 27.26 -30.97
CA ALA A 92 20.50 28.58 -30.89
C ALA A 92 21.45 29.59 -31.54
N VAL A 93 21.04 30.15 -32.68
CA VAL A 93 21.77 31.20 -33.38
C VAL A 93 21.13 32.55 -33.03
N THR A 94 21.94 33.50 -32.58
CA THR A 94 21.54 34.90 -32.38
C THR A 94 22.45 35.79 -33.21
N TYR A 95 21.86 36.73 -33.94
CA TYR A 95 22.62 37.62 -34.82
C TYR A 95 22.18 39.08 -34.68
N GLY A 96 23.10 40.00 -34.99
CA GLY A 96 22.79 41.43 -34.99
C GLY A 96 23.76 42.25 -35.83
N TYR A 97 23.19 43.16 -36.61
CA TYR A 97 23.93 44.15 -37.38
C TYR A 97 24.24 45.39 -36.53
N PHE A 98 25.46 45.91 -36.64
CA PHE A 98 25.90 47.14 -36.01
C PHE A 98 26.61 48.01 -37.04
N ALA A 99 26.10 49.21 -37.27
CA ALA A 99 26.73 50.20 -38.14
C ALA A 99 27.61 51.13 -37.30
N ARG A 100 28.94 51.09 -37.50
CA ARG A 100 29.84 52.09 -36.91
C ARG A 100 31.00 52.38 -37.84
N ILE A 101 31.05 53.64 -38.28
CA ILE A 101 32.07 54.27 -39.14
C ILE A 101 32.35 53.44 -40.41
N MET A 102 31.67 53.83 -41.49
CA MET A 102 31.81 53.33 -42.87
C MET A 102 31.48 51.85 -43.15
N ASP A 103 31.48 50.95 -42.16
CA ASP A 103 31.19 49.52 -42.38
C ASP A 103 30.00 49.00 -41.54
N ASN A 104 29.28 48.03 -42.09
CA ASN A 104 28.16 47.33 -41.43
C ASN A 104 28.62 45.94 -40.98
N TRP A 105 28.66 45.72 -39.67
CA TRP A 105 29.22 44.50 -39.06
C TRP A 105 28.08 43.59 -38.64
N LEU A 106 28.22 42.29 -38.90
CA LEU A 106 27.31 41.24 -38.45
C LEU A 106 28.00 40.43 -37.35
N TYR A 107 27.43 40.45 -36.14
CA TYR A 107 27.81 39.55 -35.06
C TYR A 107 26.86 38.36 -35.05
N VAL A 108 27.41 37.15 -34.98
CA VAL A 108 26.65 35.91 -34.87
C VAL A 108 27.20 35.08 -33.72
N SER A 109 26.30 34.59 -32.88
CA SER A 109 26.58 33.63 -31.80
C SER A 109 25.72 32.40 -31.99
N ALA A 110 26.34 31.23 -32.15
CA ALA A 110 25.68 29.94 -32.29
C ALA A 110 26.04 29.04 -31.09
N SER A 111 25.09 28.75 -30.22
CA SER A 111 25.30 27.93 -29.01
C SER A 111 24.47 26.64 -29.06
N PRO A 112 25.07 25.46 -28.84
CA PRO A 112 24.34 24.19 -28.88
C PRO A 112 23.41 24.03 -27.67
N ILE A 113 22.11 23.81 -27.94
CA ILE A 113 21.09 23.57 -26.91
C ILE A 113 21.19 22.15 -26.34
N THR A 114 21.70 21.21 -27.13
CA THR A 114 21.83 19.79 -26.74
C THR A 114 22.65 19.57 -25.47
N ASN A 115 23.60 20.46 -25.19
CA ASN A 115 24.44 20.37 -23.98
C ASN A 115 23.69 20.84 -22.72
N ILE A 116 22.56 21.55 -22.87
CA ILE A 116 21.71 22.02 -21.77
C ILE A 116 20.74 20.91 -21.34
N THR A 117 20.22 20.13 -22.28
CA THR A 117 19.18 19.10 -22.00
C THR A 117 19.74 17.74 -21.57
N ALA A 118 21.02 17.44 -21.86
CA ALA A 118 21.61 16.13 -21.56
C ALA A 118 21.55 15.72 -20.07
N PRO A 119 21.86 16.60 -19.09
CA PRO A 119 21.74 16.25 -17.66
C PRO A 119 20.29 16.03 -17.21
N VAL A 120 19.35 16.80 -17.78
CA VAL A 120 17.92 16.74 -17.41
C VAL A 120 17.30 15.40 -17.80
N VAL A 121 17.66 14.89 -18.99
CA VAL A 121 17.17 13.58 -19.46
C VAL A 121 17.69 12.44 -18.57
N LEU A 122 18.93 12.53 -18.08
CA LEU A 122 19.49 11.53 -17.16
C LEU A 122 18.72 11.50 -15.84
N ILE A 123 18.44 12.67 -15.25
CA ILE A 123 17.66 12.78 -14.00
C ILE A 123 16.26 12.19 -14.19
N SER A 124 15.59 12.52 -15.31
CA SER A 124 14.26 11.97 -15.62
C SER A 124 14.26 10.44 -15.69
N LYS A 125 15.27 9.83 -16.34
CA LYS A 125 15.41 8.38 -16.42
C LYS A 125 15.63 7.73 -15.04
N VAL A 126 16.42 8.37 -14.17
CA VAL A 126 16.64 7.89 -12.80
C VAL A 126 15.33 7.90 -12.01
N ILE A 127 14.58 9.01 -12.09
CA ILE A 127 13.27 9.11 -11.41
C ILE A 127 12.33 8.01 -11.91
N LEU A 128 12.23 7.81 -13.23
CA LEU A 128 11.40 6.74 -13.80
C LEU A 128 11.83 5.35 -13.32
N ALA A 129 13.13 5.06 -13.27
CA ALA A 129 13.63 3.78 -12.78
C ALA A 129 13.32 3.56 -11.29
N VAL A 130 13.50 4.59 -10.46
CA VAL A 130 13.17 4.54 -9.03
C VAL A 130 11.67 4.37 -8.82
N SER A 131 10.83 5.11 -9.56
CA SER A 131 9.37 4.97 -9.47
C SER A 131 8.89 3.59 -9.93
N ALA A 132 9.44 3.07 -11.02
CA ALA A 132 9.08 1.74 -11.53
C ALA A 132 9.50 0.63 -10.55
N SER A 133 10.70 0.72 -9.98
CA SER A 133 11.16 -0.25 -8.97
C SER A 133 10.33 -0.18 -7.68
N ALA A 134 9.97 1.01 -7.21
CA ALA A 134 9.09 1.18 -6.06
C ALA A 134 7.70 0.59 -6.30
N LEU A 135 7.14 0.79 -7.51
CA LEU A 135 5.85 0.22 -7.90
C LEU A 135 5.91 -1.32 -7.94
N LEU A 136 6.96 -1.89 -8.53
CA LEU A 136 7.18 -3.33 -8.54
C LEU A 136 7.29 -3.90 -7.12
N LEU A 137 8.02 -3.20 -6.24
CA LEU A 137 8.14 -3.59 -4.84
C LEU A 137 6.78 -3.56 -4.13
N ALA A 138 5.98 -2.51 -4.36
CA ALA A 138 4.65 -2.37 -3.78
C ALA A 138 3.71 -3.50 -4.23
N VAL A 139 3.73 -3.86 -5.52
CA VAL A 139 2.95 -4.99 -6.06
C VAL A 139 3.40 -6.31 -5.42
N LEU A 140 4.70 -6.54 -5.30
CA LEU A 140 5.25 -7.76 -4.70
C LEU A 140 4.88 -7.88 -3.22
N LEU A 141 4.96 -6.78 -2.47
CA LEU A 141 4.56 -6.72 -1.07
C LEU A 141 3.04 -6.92 -0.91
N ALA A 142 2.22 -6.28 -1.74
CA ALA A 142 0.77 -6.46 -1.74
C ALA A 142 0.38 -7.91 -2.03
N TRP A 143 1.05 -8.56 -2.99
CA TRP A 143 0.84 -9.97 -3.30
C TRP A 143 1.24 -10.89 -2.14
N LEU A 144 2.39 -10.64 -1.50
CA LEU A 144 2.84 -11.41 -0.35
C LEU A 144 1.91 -11.24 0.86
N ALA A 145 1.46 -10.01 1.12
CA ALA A 145 0.50 -9.69 2.17
C ALA A 145 -0.86 -10.36 1.94
N SER A 146 -1.37 -10.30 0.70
CA SER A 146 -2.61 -10.97 0.30
C SER A 146 -2.52 -12.48 0.56
N LYS A 147 -1.43 -13.13 0.13
CA LYS A 147 -1.22 -14.58 0.36
C LYS A 147 -1.13 -14.93 1.84
N ARG A 148 -0.44 -14.11 2.64
CA ARG A 148 -0.28 -14.32 4.09
C ARG A 148 -1.62 -14.16 4.82
N MET A 149 -2.45 -13.21 4.42
CA MET A 149 -3.76 -12.94 5.02
C MET A 149 -4.83 -13.95 4.59
N TYR A 150 -4.84 -14.39 3.34
CA TYR A 150 -5.86 -15.31 2.81
C TYR A 150 -5.60 -16.79 3.19
N SER A 151 -4.34 -17.17 3.43
CA SER A 151 -3.96 -18.53 3.85
C SER A 151 -4.71 -19.06 5.08
N PRO A 152 -4.77 -18.35 6.23
CA PRO A 152 -5.52 -18.82 7.39
C PRO A 152 -7.03 -18.92 7.13
N VAL A 153 -7.61 -17.99 6.38
CA VAL A 153 -9.04 -18.02 6.01
C VAL A 153 -9.36 -19.26 5.18
N LYS A 154 -8.53 -19.56 4.18
CA LYS A 154 -8.68 -20.77 3.35
C LYS A 154 -8.56 -22.06 4.17
N ARG A 155 -7.63 -22.13 5.13
CA ARG A 155 -7.51 -23.29 6.04
C ARG A 155 -8.75 -23.46 6.91
N LEU A 156 -9.28 -22.36 7.43
CA LEU A 156 -10.47 -22.37 8.27
C LEU A 156 -11.70 -22.81 7.47
N MET A 157 -11.85 -22.34 6.24
CA MET A 157 -12.90 -22.80 5.31
C MET A 157 -12.81 -24.30 5.02
N ALA A 158 -11.60 -24.83 4.78
CA ALA A 158 -11.39 -26.26 4.55
C ALA A 158 -11.81 -27.12 5.76
N ASN A 159 -11.60 -26.62 6.98
CA ASN A 159 -11.98 -27.32 8.21
C ASN A 159 -13.50 -27.24 8.48
N LEU A 160 -14.14 -26.10 8.18
CA LEU A 160 -15.57 -25.92 8.41
C LEU A 160 -16.44 -26.60 7.35
N GLN A 161 -15.93 -26.76 6.12
CA GLN A 161 -16.66 -27.40 5.03
C GLN A 161 -15.80 -28.41 4.25
N PRO A 162 -15.49 -29.57 4.84
CA PRO A 162 -14.68 -30.60 4.18
C PRO A 162 -15.32 -31.17 2.89
N HIS A 163 -16.63 -30.96 2.68
CA HIS A 163 -17.39 -31.47 1.52
C HIS A 163 -17.90 -30.37 0.57
N ALA A 164 -17.67 -29.09 0.86
CA ALA A 164 -18.02 -28.03 -0.07
C ALA A 164 -16.88 -27.84 -1.06
N SER A 165 -17.13 -28.12 -2.32
CA SER A 165 -16.20 -27.83 -3.40
C SER A 165 -15.90 -26.33 -3.43
N LEU A 166 -14.70 -25.94 -2.96
CA LEU A 166 -14.14 -24.58 -3.04
C LEU A 166 -14.13 -24.01 -4.47
N ALA A 167 -14.30 -24.87 -5.49
CA ALA A 167 -14.34 -24.51 -6.90
C ALA A 167 -15.63 -23.81 -7.36
N GLY A 168 -16.70 -23.80 -6.55
CA GLY A 168 -18.01 -23.24 -6.93
C GLY A 168 -18.42 -21.94 -6.23
N MET A 169 -17.64 -21.47 -5.24
CA MET A 169 -18.01 -20.34 -4.36
C MET A 169 -17.59 -18.96 -4.91
N GLY A 170 -17.65 -18.74 -6.22
CA GLY A 170 -17.17 -17.51 -6.88
C GLY A 170 -17.91 -16.21 -6.52
N SER A 171 -18.72 -16.15 -5.47
CA SER A 171 -19.47 -14.94 -5.08
C SER A 171 -19.95 -14.91 -3.62
N VAL A 172 -19.69 -15.93 -2.80
CA VAL A 172 -20.22 -15.97 -1.42
C VAL A 172 -19.12 -15.51 -0.47
N ASP A 173 -19.41 -14.47 0.31
CA ASP A 173 -18.52 -13.92 1.33
C ASP A 173 -18.10 -15.01 2.32
N GLU A 174 -16.82 -15.37 2.34
CA GLU A 174 -16.28 -16.41 3.23
C GLU A 174 -16.54 -16.07 4.70
N PHE A 175 -16.56 -14.79 5.08
CA PHE A 175 -16.85 -14.36 6.45
C PHE A 175 -18.31 -14.62 6.83
N ALA A 176 -19.24 -14.44 5.90
CA ALA A 176 -20.65 -14.74 6.13
C ALA A 176 -20.88 -16.25 6.36
N ILE A 177 -20.10 -17.11 5.70
CA ILE A 177 -20.16 -18.56 5.93
C ILE A 177 -19.65 -18.91 7.33
N ILE A 178 -18.52 -18.32 7.73
CA ILE A 178 -17.93 -18.52 9.07
C ILE A 178 -18.92 -18.08 10.16
N GLU A 179 -19.56 -16.92 9.98
CA GLU A 179 -20.56 -16.41 10.94
C GLU A 179 -21.73 -17.37 11.10
N ARG A 180 -22.32 -17.85 10.00
CA ARG A 180 -23.43 -18.80 10.05
C ARG A 180 -23.04 -20.09 10.78
N GLN A 181 -21.87 -20.63 10.49
CA GLN A 181 -21.39 -21.85 11.14
C GLN A 181 -21.13 -21.63 12.63
N TRP A 182 -20.60 -20.46 13.00
CA TRP A 182 -20.39 -20.08 14.39
C TRP A 182 -21.71 -19.97 15.16
N GLN A 183 -22.71 -19.30 14.59
CA GLN A 183 -24.04 -19.19 15.18
C GLN A 183 -24.70 -20.57 15.34
N HIS A 184 -24.57 -21.44 14.33
CA HIS A 184 -25.07 -22.81 14.39
C HIS A 184 -24.45 -23.59 15.56
N LEU A 185 -23.11 -23.62 15.64
CA LEU A 185 -22.38 -24.31 16.71
C LEU A 185 -22.71 -23.74 18.09
N SER A 186 -22.86 -22.42 18.22
CA SER A 186 -23.24 -21.80 19.48
C SER A 186 -24.64 -22.20 19.92
N ARG A 187 -25.61 -22.26 18.98
CA ARG A 187 -26.97 -22.73 19.27
C ARG A 187 -26.97 -24.20 19.68
N GLU A 188 -26.31 -25.05 18.91
CA GLU A 188 -26.22 -26.49 19.19
C GLU A 188 -25.57 -26.76 20.57
N SER A 189 -24.52 -26.03 20.91
CA SER A 189 -23.88 -26.11 22.22
C SER A 189 -24.82 -25.71 23.37
N ARG A 190 -25.61 -24.63 23.18
CA ARG A 190 -26.60 -24.21 24.18
C ARG A 190 -27.71 -25.24 24.34
N GLU A 191 -28.24 -25.75 23.23
CA GLU A 191 -29.28 -26.79 23.23
C GLU A 191 -28.78 -28.08 23.91
N LEU A 192 -27.55 -28.49 23.62
CA LEU A 192 -26.95 -29.67 24.24
C LEU A 192 -26.75 -29.48 25.74
N ASN A 193 -26.25 -28.32 26.17
CA ASN A 193 -26.11 -28.00 27.59
C ASN A 193 -27.47 -27.97 28.31
N ALA A 194 -28.50 -27.40 27.68
CA ALA A 194 -29.85 -27.38 28.24
C ALA A 194 -30.40 -28.81 28.42
N LYS A 195 -30.27 -29.66 27.39
CA LYS A 195 -30.65 -31.09 27.47
C LYS A 195 -29.87 -31.83 28.56
N LEU A 196 -28.56 -31.59 28.69
CA LEU A 196 -27.76 -32.20 29.75
C LEU A 196 -28.23 -31.78 31.15
N LEU A 197 -28.56 -30.50 31.35
CA LEU A 197 -29.07 -30.00 32.63
C LEU A 197 -30.45 -30.57 32.95
N GLU A 198 -31.32 -30.71 31.95
CA GLU A 198 -32.65 -31.30 32.09
C GLU A 198 -32.59 -32.80 32.44
N GLN A 199 -31.60 -33.53 31.92
CA GLN A 199 -31.43 -34.96 32.18
C GLN A 199 -30.67 -35.26 33.48
N LEU A 200 -29.95 -34.30 34.04
CA LEU A 200 -29.12 -34.48 35.24
C LEU A 200 -29.90 -35.02 36.47
N PRO A 201 -31.12 -34.53 36.79
CA PRO A 201 -31.91 -35.04 37.91
C PRO A 201 -32.27 -36.52 37.75
N HIS A 202 -32.60 -36.98 36.55
CA HIS A 202 -32.93 -38.38 36.30
C HIS A 202 -31.71 -39.29 36.48
N VAL A 203 -30.52 -38.83 36.06
CA VAL A 203 -29.27 -39.57 36.29
C VAL A 203 -28.96 -39.65 37.79
N LYS A 204 -29.19 -38.57 38.53
CA LYS A 204 -29.03 -38.52 39.99
C LYS A 204 -29.96 -39.51 40.70
N GLU A 205 -31.24 -39.49 40.34
CA GLU A 205 -32.26 -40.37 40.90
C GLU A 205 -31.95 -41.85 40.62
N SER A 206 -31.65 -42.18 39.35
CA SER A 206 -31.28 -43.54 38.96
C SER A 206 -30.04 -44.04 39.69
N PHE A 207 -29.04 -43.19 39.90
CA PHE A 207 -27.83 -43.55 40.64
C PHE A 207 -28.15 -43.88 42.10
N LEU A 208 -28.95 -43.05 42.78
CA LEU A 208 -29.36 -43.31 44.16
C LEU A 208 -30.20 -44.58 44.27
N HIS A 209 -31.10 -44.83 43.32
CA HIS A 209 -31.90 -46.05 43.29
C HIS A 209 -31.03 -47.31 43.16
N GLN A 210 -30.06 -47.30 42.24
CA GLN A 210 -29.11 -48.40 42.07
C GLN A 210 -28.21 -48.60 43.30
N LEU A 211 -27.81 -47.50 43.95
CA LEU A 211 -27.02 -47.54 45.18
C LEU A 211 -27.81 -48.19 46.32
N LEU A 212 -29.07 -47.78 46.51
CA LEU A 212 -29.96 -48.30 47.56
C LEU A 212 -30.35 -49.78 47.33
N GLN A 213 -30.50 -50.19 46.06
CA GLN A 213 -30.75 -51.58 45.70
C GLN A 213 -29.51 -52.48 45.79
N GLY A 214 -28.35 -51.90 46.06
CA GLY A 214 -27.10 -52.64 46.20
C GLY A 214 -26.47 -53.05 44.87
N TYR A 215 -26.94 -52.57 43.71
CA TYR A 215 -26.34 -52.91 42.41
C TYR A 215 -24.91 -52.37 42.24
N LEU A 216 -24.50 -51.42 43.09
CA LEU A 216 -23.18 -50.80 43.05
C LEU A 216 -22.19 -51.35 44.08
N TYR A 217 -22.50 -52.49 44.72
CA TYR A 217 -21.66 -53.09 45.79
C TYR A 217 -20.22 -53.42 45.37
N ALA A 218 -19.98 -53.61 44.06
CA ALA A 218 -18.67 -53.93 43.51
C ALA A 218 -17.73 -52.72 43.35
N TYR A 219 -18.25 -51.49 43.51
CA TYR A 219 -17.45 -50.27 43.41
C TYR A 219 -16.87 -49.88 44.76
N SER A 220 -15.66 -49.29 44.74
CA SER A 220 -15.07 -48.71 45.94
C SER A 220 -15.81 -47.44 46.37
N GLU A 221 -15.68 -47.04 47.64
CA GLU A 221 -16.27 -45.78 48.13
C GLU A 221 -15.73 -44.56 47.36
N GLU A 222 -14.44 -44.59 47.00
CA GLU A 222 -13.79 -43.52 46.25
C GLU A 222 -14.37 -43.40 44.83
N ASP A 223 -14.65 -44.53 44.16
CA ASP A 223 -15.31 -44.55 42.86
C ASP A 223 -16.74 -43.98 42.92
N LEU A 224 -17.47 -44.30 44.00
CA LEU A 224 -18.83 -43.81 44.21
C LEU A 224 -18.83 -42.30 44.47
N ARG A 225 -17.92 -41.79 45.32
CA ARG A 225 -17.75 -40.35 45.57
C ARG A 225 -17.38 -39.60 44.29
N SER A 226 -16.44 -40.12 43.50
CA SER A 226 -16.04 -39.53 42.22
C SER A 226 -17.20 -39.45 41.22
N ARG A 227 -18.03 -40.49 41.15
CA ARG A 227 -19.25 -40.48 40.32
C ARG A 227 -20.26 -39.46 40.84
N MET A 228 -20.42 -39.36 42.16
CA MET A 228 -21.33 -38.40 42.74
C MET A 228 -20.93 -36.94 42.44
N GLU A 229 -19.64 -36.63 42.51
CA GLU A 229 -19.10 -35.31 42.13
C GLU A 229 -19.33 -34.99 40.66
N ARG A 230 -19.17 -36.00 39.78
CA ARG A 230 -19.43 -35.85 38.34
C ARG A 230 -20.88 -35.48 38.05
N TYR A 231 -21.81 -35.96 38.87
CA TYR A 231 -23.22 -35.58 38.81
C TYR A 231 -23.52 -34.28 39.56
N ARG A 232 -22.50 -33.50 39.96
CA ARG A 232 -22.65 -32.21 40.67
C ARG A 232 -23.21 -32.35 42.09
N TRP A 233 -22.99 -33.45 42.79
CA TRP A 233 -23.20 -33.48 44.25
C TRP A 233 -21.98 -32.97 45.01
N GLN A 234 -22.24 -32.35 46.15
CA GLN A 234 -21.23 -31.90 47.11
C GLN A 234 -21.01 -33.03 48.12
N VAL A 235 -19.94 -33.81 47.98
CA VAL A 235 -19.66 -34.99 48.84
C VAL A 235 -18.48 -34.82 49.80
N HIS A 236 -17.67 -33.78 49.61
CA HIS A 236 -16.52 -33.50 50.45
C HIS A 236 -16.97 -32.96 51.82
N GLY A 237 -16.47 -33.56 52.90
CA GLY A 237 -16.79 -33.15 54.28
C GLY A 237 -18.24 -33.38 54.70
N LYS A 238 -19.05 -34.08 53.89
CA LYS A 238 -20.44 -34.41 54.21
C LYS A 238 -20.60 -35.88 54.58
N GLN A 239 -21.50 -36.14 55.53
CA GLN A 239 -21.99 -37.47 55.85
C GLN A 239 -23.42 -37.61 55.31
N PHE A 240 -23.71 -38.77 54.72
CA PHE A 240 -25.02 -39.07 54.16
C PHE A 240 -25.75 -40.06 55.08
N VAL A 241 -27.01 -39.78 55.37
CA VAL A 241 -27.88 -40.63 56.18
C VAL A 241 -29.07 -41.05 55.34
N VAL A 242 -29.37 -42.34 55.33
CA VAL A 242 -30.57 -42.88 54.67
C VAL A 242 -31.66 -43.02 55.73
N LEU A 243 -32.78 -42.32 55.52
CA LEU A 243 -33.96 -42.38 56.37
C LEU A 243 -35.04 -43.20 55.66
N TYR A 244 -35.53 -44.24 56.32
CA TYR A 244 -36.68 -45.01 55.85
C TYR A 244 -37.91 -44.59 56.64
N VAL A 245 -38.89 -44.01 55.96
CA VAL A 245 -40.14 -43.54 56.57
C VAL A 245 -41.28 -44.45 56.11
N GLN A 246 -41.86 -45.18 57.05
CA GLN A 246 -43.03 -46.02 56.79
C GLN A 246 -44.30 -45.27 57.20
N LEU A 247 -45.14 -44.93 56.23
CA LEU A 247 -46.44 -44.36 56.48
C LEU A 247 -47.42 -45.47 56.90
N THR A 248 -47.93 -45.40 58.13
CA THR A 248 -48.90 -46.35 58.66
C THR A 248 -50.28 -45.70 58.77
N GLY A 249 -51.36 -46.48 58.60
CA GLY A 249 -52.74 -46.01 58.79
C GLY A 249 -53.44 -45.43 57.56
N ILE A 250 -52.80 -45.39 56.38
CA ILE A 250 -53.41 -44.86 55.14
C ILE A 250 -54.67 -45.65 54.74
N ALA A 251 -54.66 -46.98 54.95
CA ALA A 251 -55.80 -47.86 54.65
C ALA A 251 -56.86 -47.92 55.78
N ALA A 252 -56.57 -47.37 56.96
CA ALA A 252 -57.42 -47.52 58.15
C ALA A 252 -58.33 -46.30 58.42
N MET A 253 -58.23 -45.24 57.62
CA MET A 253 -59.07 -44.06 57.77
C MET A 253 -60.40 -44.24 57.03
N GLU A 254 -61.35 -44.95 57.66
CA GLU A 254 -62.75 -44.98 57.22
C GLU A 254 -63.29 -43.54 57.13
N GLY A 255 -63.53 -43.08 55.90
CA GLY A 255 -64.44 -41.96 55.61
C GLY A 255 -63.86 -40.65 55.07
N LYS A 256 -62.53 -40.44 55.01
CA LYS A 256 -61.95 -39.14 54.55
C LYS A 256 -61.17 -39.17 53.24
N PHE A 257 -60.74 -40.34 52.77
CA PHE A 257 -59.97 -40.47 51.53
C PHE A 257 -60.75 -41.33 50.53
N LYS A 258 -60.96 -40.82 49.32
CA LYS A 258 -61.62 -41.55 48.23
C LYS A 258 -60.60 -42.43 47.50
N PHE A 259 -61.09 -43.46 46.84
CA PHE A 259 -60.29 -44.29 45.93
C PHE A 259 -59.66 -43.39 44.85
N GLY A 260 -58.32 -43.30 44.82
CA GLY A 260 -57.58 -42.38 43.94
C GLY A 260 -56.85 -41.23 44.65
N ASP A 261 -57.13 -40.95 45.94
CA ASP A 261 -56.44 -39.90 46.71
C ASP A 261 -55.05 -40.33 47.23
N GLU A 262 -54.64 -41.58 47.03
CA GLU A 262 -53.34 -42.13 47.46
C GLU A 262 -52.16 -41.30 46.96
N GLY A 263 -52.20 -40.88 45.68
CA GLY A 263 -51.17 -40.02 45.10
C GLY A 263 -51.06 -38.66 45.79
N LEU A 264 -52.18 -38.11 46.28
CA LEU A 264 -52.20 -36.83 47.00
C LEU A 264 -51.58 -36.97 48.40
N VAL A 265 -51.86 -38.08 49.08
CA VAL A 265 -51.28 -38.39 50.40
C VAL A 265 -49.78 -38.64 50.29
N THR A 266 -49.33 -39.37 49.27
CA THR A 266 -47.91 -39.55 48.97
C THR A 266 -47.24 -38.21 48.68
N PHE A 267 -47.84 -37.37 47.83
CA PHE A 267 -47.31 -36.03 47.53
C PHE A 267 -47.20 -35.15 48.78
N ALA A 268 -48.25 -35.10 49.61
CA ALA A 268 -48.25 -34.33 50.85
C ALA A 268 -47.20 -34.84 51.84
N SER A 269 -47.03 -36.17 51.93
CA SER A 269 -46.06 -36.81 52.81
C SER A 269 -44.62 -36.54 52.36
N VAL A 270 -44.33 -36.61 51.05
CA VAL A 270 -43.02 -36.26 50.49
C VAL A 270 -42.68 -34.81 50.78
N ASN A 271 -43.61 -33.87 50.54
CA ASN A 271 -43.36 -32.45 50.83
C ASN A 271 -43.09 -32.20 52.32
N MET A 272 -43.87 -32.81 53.23
CA MET A 272 -43.64 -32.66 54.67
C MET A 272 -42.28 -33.24 55.08
N ILE A 273 -41.87 -34.37 54.50
CA ILE A 273 -40.55 -34.97 54.75
C ILE A 273 -39.44 -34.06 54.22
N GLU A 274 -39.58 -33.49 53.02
CA GLU A 274 -38.61 -32.56 52.45
C GLU A 274 -38.46 -31.29 53.30
N GLU A 275 -39.58 -30.70 53.76
CA GLU A 275 -39.57 -29.51 54.60
C GLU A 275 -38.90 -29.77 55.96
N LEU A 276 -39.23 -30.88 56.61
CA LEU A 276 -38.60 -31.29 57.88
C LEU A 276 -37.12 -31.63 57.69
N ALA A 277 -36.75 -32.27 56.58
CA ALA A 277 -35.37 -32.61 56.28
C ALA A 277 -34.54 -31.33 56.02
N ALA A 278 -35.06 -30.35 55.29
CA ALA A 278 -34.38 -29.09 55.01
C ALA A 278 -34.05 -28.27 56.28
N ALA A 279 -34.81 -28.45 57.36
CA ALA A 279 -34.53 -27.82 58.65
C ALA A 279 -33.34 -28.45 59.40
N HIS A 280 -32.97 -29.69 59.07
CA HIS A 280 -31.98 -30.48 59.81
C HIS A 280 -30.77 -30.96 58.98
N PHE A 281 -30.86 -30.91 57.65
CA PHE A 281 -29.85 -31.42 56.72
C PHE A 281 -29.60 -30.42 55.57
N GLU A 282 -28.34 -30.35 55.09
CA GLU A 282 -27.86 -29.44 54.01
C GLU A 282 -27.62 -30.11 52.66
#